data_AF-G8RJ99-F1
#
_entry.id   AF-G8RJ99-F1
#
_cell.length_a   1.000
_cell.length_b   1.000
_cell.length_c   1.000
_cell.angle_alpha   90.00
_cell.angle_beta   90.00
_cell.angle_gamma   90.00
#
_symmetry.space_group_name_H-M   'P 1'
#
loop_
_entity.id
_entity.type
_entity.pdbx_description
1 polymer ?
#
loop_
_entity_poly.entity_id
_entity_poly.type
_entity_poly.pdbx_seq_one_letter_code
_entity_poly.pdbx_strand_id
1 'polypeptide(L)'
;MYRRTDYLVFRNGEDSAVVAVRKASAEPLFSPVVEARVLAGPDEVVSISSPETDVGNATALARAALAHATPNARAYVVQGRYEHVNFIWEPAPMRIRVTEVIPPEPPKLFAMAEQVVAFDEDLPPIDLVPDLVDIRELTAGHPAKAYLLPCRGSGVQVAGELAFLDTRPSQRLDWLMVGCERSVQFHRHFYGDEPPRVDICPRKTRDLTTPTLAKCCLLERGVEFEAASAVVPWGSNLDEIRLALRRLTGVDAPEQLAVC
;
A
#
# COMPACT_ATOMS: atom_id res chain seq x y z
N MET A 1 -30.91 -0.97 -21.94
CA MET A 1 -29.75 -0.56 -21.12
C MET A 1 -28.47 -0.81 -21.89
N TYR A 2 -27.48 0.08 -21.79
CA TYR A 2 -26.16 -0.12 -22.41
C TYR A 2 -25.45 -1.32 -21.79
N ARG A 3 -24.71 -2.10 -22.60
CA ARG A 3 -24.15 -3.40 -22.18
C ARG A 3 -23.19 -3.35 -20.99
N ARG A 4 -22.45 -2.24 -20.79
CA ARG A 4 -21.51 -2.07 -19.64
C ARG A 4 -22.15 -1.45 -18.41
N THR A 5 -23.46 -1.19 -18.41
CA THR A 5 -24.13 -0.66 -17.22
C THR A 5 -24.56 -1.82 -16.34
N ASP A 6 -23.90 -1.98 -15.19
CA ASP A 6 -24.28 -2.95 -14.15
C ASP A 6 -24.99 -2.28 -12.96
N TYR A 7 -24.86 -0.96 -12.84
CA TYR A 7 -25.43 -0.18 -11.76
C TYR A 7 -26.03 1.13 -12.27
N LEU A 8 -27.04 1.61 -11.56
CA LEU A 8 -27.71 2.88 -11.80
C LEU A 8 -27.81 3.66 -10.50
N VAL A 9 -27.65 4.98 -10.61
CA VAL A 9 -28.08 5.93 -9.59
C VAL A 9 -29.36 6.59 -10.10
N PHE A 10 -30.48 6.35 -9.43
CA PHE A 10 -31.72 7.07 -9.67
C PHE A 10 -31.75 8.34 -8.83
N ARG A 11 -32.29 9.42 -9.39
CA ARG A 11 -32.54 10.68 -8.69
C ARG A 11 -33.99 11.10 -8.80
N ASN A 12 -34.57 11.55 -7.69
CA ASN A 12 -35.90 12.15 -7.63
C ASN A 12 -35.84 13.38 -6.71
N GLY A 13 -35.63 14.57 -7.29
CA GLY A 13 -35.26 15.74 -6.50
C GLY A 13 -33.93 15.52 -5.78
N GLU A 14 -33.93 15.68 -4.46
CA GLU A 14 -32.75 15.45 -3.60
C GLU A 14 -32.54 13.96 -3.26
N ASP A 15 -33.56 13.12 -3.45
CA ASP A 15 -33.49 11.70 -3.13
C ASP A 15 -32.68 10.93 -4.18
N SER A 16 -31.84 10.00 -3.72
CA SER A 16 -31.03 9.15 -4.59
C SER A 16 -31.14 7.68 -4.20
N ALA A 17 -31.14 6.77 -5.16
CA ALA A 17 -31.12 5.33 -4.90
C ALA A 17 -30.09 4.63 -5.80
N VAL A 18 -29.34 3.68 -5.24
CA VAL A 18 -28.37 2.87 -5.99
C VAL A 18 -28.97 1.50 -6.28
N VAL A 19 -28.97 1.10 -7.56
CA VAL A 19 -29.62 -0.12 -8.03
C VAL A 19 -28.66 -0.91 -8.91
N ALA A 20 -28.46 -2.19 -8.59
CA ALA A 20 -27.81 -3.15 -9.47
C ALA A 20 -28.82 -3.66 -10.51
N VAL A 21 -28.40 -3.76 -11.76
CA VAL A 21 -29.25 -4.21 -12.87
C VAL A 21 -28.63 -5.39 -13.60
N ARG A 22 -29.44 -6.39 -13.93
CA ARG A 22 -29.05 -7.48 -14.83
C ARG A 22 -29.73 -7.30 -16.17
N LYS A 23 -28.93 -7.36 -17.24
CA LYS A 23 -29.40 -7.31 -18.62
C LYS A 23 -29.70 -8.72 -19.11
N ALA A 24 -30.60 -8.85 -20.10
CA ALA A 24 -30.89 -10.14 -20.72
C ALA A 24 -29.67 -10.73 -21.44
N SER A 25 -28.83 -9.88 -22.02
CA SER A 25 -27.58 -10.24 -22.69
C SER A 25 -26.58 -9.07 -22.64
N ALA A 26 -25.29 -9.39 -22.65
CA ALA A 26 -24.19 -8.42 -22.78
C ALA A 26 -23.63 -8.31 -24.22
N GLU A 27 -24.11 -9.16 -25.14
CA GLU A 27 -23.65 -9.19 -26.54
C GLU A 27 -24.09 -7.94 -27.35
N PRO A 28 -25.39 -7.62 -27.47
CA PRO A 28 -25.81 -6.44 -28.21
C PRO A 28 -25.43 -5.15 -27.46
N LEU A 29 -25.34 -4.04 -28.19
CA LEU A 29 -25.03 -2.74 -27.58
C LEU A 29 -26.04 -2.34 -26.50
N PHE A 30 -27.32 -2.66 -26.74
CA PHE A 30 -28.43 -2.44 -25.82
C PHE A 30 -29.21 -3.73 -25.59
N SER A 31 -29.56 -3.98 -24.33
CA SER A 31 -30.38 -5.14 -23.94
C SER A 31 -31.44 -4.73 -22.91
N PRO A 32 -32.62 -5.37 -22.88
CA PRO A 32 -33.60 -5.18 -21.82
C PRO A 32 -33.02 -5.51 -20.44
N VAL A 33 -33.44 -4.73 -19.43
CA VAL A 33 -33.19 -5.08 -18.02
C VAL A 33 -34.19 -6.16 -17.62
N VAL A 34 -33.71 -7.25 -17.07
CA VAL A 34 -34.52 -8.40 -16.65
C VAL A 34 -34.57 -8.57 -15.13
N GLU A 35 -33.72 -7.85 -14.41
CA GLU A 35 -33.68 -7.82 -12.95
C GLU A 35 -33.13 -6.49 -12.47
N ALA A 36 -33.69 -5.99 -11.38
CA ALA A 36 -33.21 -4.82 -10.67
C ALA A 36 -33.22 -5.10 -9.17
N ARG A 37 -32.11 -4.82 -8.50
CA ARG A 37 -31.95 -4.98 -7.04
C ARG A 37 -31.52 -3.65 -6.44
N VAL A 38 -32.34 -3.11 -5.54
CA VAL A 38 -31.99 -1.92 -4.77
C VAL A 38 -30.86 -2.29 -3.80
N LEU A 39 -29.73 -1.60 -3.91
CA LEU A 39 -28.58 -1.75 -2.99
C LEU A 39 -28.70 -0.79 -1.81
N ALA A 40 -29.14 0.44 -2.07
CA ALA A 40 -29.38 1.49 -1.09
C ALA A 40 -30.54 2.38 -1.54
N GLY A 41 -31.51 2.61 -0.64
CA GLY A 41 -32.61 3.57 -0.83
C GLY A 41 -32.22 5.01 -0.46
N PRO A 42 -33.16 5.97 -0.58
CA PRO A 42 -32.91 7.39 -0.27
C PRO A 42 -32.30 7.64 1.11
N ASP A 43 -32.76 6.94 2.13
CA ASP A 43 -32.27 7.10 3.51
C ASP A 43 -30.88 6.46 3.76
N GLU A 44 -30.35 5.71 2.78
CA GLU A 44 -29.07 5.00 2.84
C GLU A 44 -28.03 5.60 1.86
N VAL A 45 -28.41 6.59 1.04
CA VAL A 45 -27.53 7.22 0.03
C VAL A 45 -27.13 8.62 0.46
N VAL A 46 -25.82 8.91 0.39
CA VAL A 46 -25.28 10.26 0.60
C VAL A 46 -24.79 10.83 -0.73
N SER A 47 -25.36 11.96 -1.17
CA SER A 47 -24.85 12.72 -2.32
C SER A 47 -23.76 13.70 -1.87
N ILE A 48 -22.62 13.67 -2.56
CA ILE A 48 -21.43 14.46 -2.23
C ILE A 48 -20.99 15.26 -3.46
N SER A 49 -20.77 16.56 -3.27
CA SER A 49 -20.02 17.39 -4.22
C SER A 49 -18.58 17.50 -3.76
N SER A 50 -17.64 16.96 -4.55
CA SER A 50 -16.22 16.96 -4.24
C SER A 50 -15.39 17.19 -5.51
N PRO A 51 -15.37 18.42 -6.06
CA PRO A 51 -14.78 18.72 -7.38
C PRO A 51 -13.30 18.32 -7.53
N GLU A 52 -12.58 18.15 -6.42
CA GLU A 52 -11.16 17.76 -6.40
C GLU A 52 -10.94 16.24 -6.39
N THR A 53 -11.99 15.43 -6.19
CA THR A 53 -11.89 13.97 -6.12
C THR A 53 -11.86 13.35 -7.51
N ASP A 54 -10.84 12.55 -7.76
CA ASP A 54 -10.85 11.63 -8.89
C ASP A 54 -11.78 10.45 -8.60
N VAL A 55 -12.98 10.48 -9.18
CA VAL A 55 -14.01 9.46 -8.97
C VAL A 55 -13.77 8.18 -9.79
N GLY A 56 -12.76 8.17 -10.69
CA GLY A 56 -12.28 6.95 -11.35
C GLY A 56 -11.36 6.12 -10.44
N ASN A 57 -10.72 6.75 -9.46
CA ASN A 57 -9.86 6.10 -8.49
C ASN A 57 -10.65 5.59 -7.28
N ALA A 58 -10.71 4.27 -7.08
CA ALA A 58 -11.50 3.66 -6.01
C ALA A 58 -11.07 4.10 -4.60
N THR A 59 -9.77 4.34 -4.38
CA THR A 59 -9.25 4.82 -3.09
C THR A 59 -9.66 6.26 -2.83
N ALA A 60 -9.54 7.15 -3.82
CA ALA A 60 -9.97 8.54 -3.70
C ALA A 60 -11.49 8.64 -3.48
N LEU A 61 -12.27 7.84 -4.22
CA LEU A 61 -13.72 7.74 -4.06
C LEU A 61 -14.11 7.26 -2.66
N ALA A 62 -13.45 6.21 -2.14
CA ALA A 62 -13.70 5.72 -0.79
C ALA A 62 -13.31 6.74 0.29
N ARG A 63 -12.21 7.48 0.13
CA ARG A 63 -11.82 8.55 1.06
C ARG A 63 -12.86 9.66 1.11
N ALA A 64 -13.35 10.10 -0.06
CA ALA A 64 -14.40 11.10 -0.16
C ALA A 64 -15.70 10.58 0.50
N ALA A 65 -16.09 9.34 0.24
CA ALA A 65 -17.25 8.71 0.87
C ALA A 65 -17.14 8.65 2.41
N LEU A 66 -16.04 8.12 2.93
CA LEU A 66 -15.85 7.91 4.36
C LEU A 66 -15.76 9.22 5.17
N ALA A 67 -15.32 10.32 4.55
CA ALA A 67 -15.36 11.64 5.18
C ALA A 67 -16.78 12.15 5.46
N HIS A 68 -17.80 11.57 4.82
CA HIS A 68 -19.21 11.90 4.97
C HIS A 68 -20.03 10.72 5.56
N ALA A 69 -19.38 9.77 6.22
CA ALA A 69 -20.07 8.60 6.75
C ALA A 69 -21.11 8.97 7.82
N THR A 70 -22.30 8.38 7.71
CA THR A 70 -23.35 8.44 8.72
C THR A 70 -23.74 7.01 9.11
N PRO A 71 -24.36 6.78 10.28
CA PRO A 71 -24.70 5.43 10.74
C PRO A 71 -25.58 4.62 9.77
N ASN A 72 -26.41 5.29 8.95
CA ASN A 72 -27.32 4.64 8.01
C ASN A 72 -26.78 4.65 6.56
N ALA A 73 -25.70 5.38 6.29
CA ALA A 73 -25.14 5.47 4.94
C ALA A 73 -24.56 4.11 4.52
N ARG A 74 -25.01 3.64 3.35
CA ARG A 74 -24.47 2.44 2.70
C ARG A 74 -23.94 2.73 1.31
N ALA A 75 -24.40 3.78 0.65
CA ALA A 75 -23.85 4.19 -0.64
C ALA A 75 -23.59 5.69 -0.68
N TYR A 76 -22.59 6.07 -1.48
CA TYR A 76 -22.14 7.44 -1.62
C TYR A 76 -22.07 7.76 -3.10
N VAL A 77 -22.81 8.77 -3.54
CA VAL A 77 -22.80 9.26 -4.92
C VAL A 77 -21.96 10.53 -4.94
N VAL A 78 -20.82 10.48 -5.61
CA VAL A 78 -19.84 11.57 -5.61
C VAL A 78 -19.77 12.19 -6.99
N GLN A 79 -20.04 13.49 -7.06
CA GLN A 79 -19.73 14.33 -8.20
C GLN A 79 -18.34 14.93 -7.98
N GLY A 80 -17.37 14.51 -8.78
CA GLY A 80 -15.98 14.89 -8.62
C GLY A 80 -15.39 15.64 -9.80
N ARG A 81 -14.09 15.43 -10.03
CA ARG A 81 -13.33 16.09 -11.11
C ARG A 81 -14.05 15.96 -12.44
N TYR A 82 -14.01 17.04 -13.21
CA TYR A 82 -14.61 17.13 -14.55
C TYR A 82 -16.13 16.89 -14.55
N GLU A 83 -16.81 17.15 -13.43
CA GLU A 83 -18.24 16.88 -13.24
C GLU A 83 -18.62 15.41 -13.41
N HIS A 84 -17.64 14.49 -13.35
CA HIS A 84 -17.89 13.06 -13.40
C HIS A 84 -18.58 12.61 -12.13
N VAL A 85 -19.58 11.76 -12.29
CA VAL A 85 -20.29 11.15 -11.17
C VAL A 85 -19.95 9.67 -11.11
N ASN A 86 -19.52 9.21 -9.94
CA ASN A 86 -19.42 7.79 -9.63
C ASN A 86 -20.06 7.52 -8.27
N PHE A 87 -20.17 6.26 -7.90
CA PHE A 87 -20.65 5.88 -6.58
C PHE A 87 -19.82 4.74 -5.99
N ILE A 88 -19.85 4.64 -4.66
CA ILE A 88 -19.30 3.49 -3.94
C ILE A 88 -20.34 2.98 -2.95
N TRP A 89 -20.54 1.66 -2.92
CA TRP A 89 -21.45 0.98 -2.02
C TRP A 89 -20.63 0.18 -1.00
N GLU A 90 -20.96 0.35 0.28
CA GLU A 90 -20.31 -0.25 1.45
C GLU A 90 -18.77 -0.18 1.36
N PRO A 91 -18.18 1.05 1.27
CA PRO A 91 -16.74 1.20 1.12
C PRO A 91 -16.01 0.57 2.31
N ALA A 92 -15.18 -0.45 2.02
CA ALA A 92 -14.34 -1.13 2.99
C ALA A 92 -12.89 -1.20 2.46
N PRO A 93 -12.11 -0.11 2.56
CA PRO A 93 -10.74 -0.10 2.05
C PRO A 93 -9.87 -1.17 2.67
N MET A 94 -9.11 -1.88 1.83
CA MET A 94 -8.15 -2.87 2.30
C MET A 94 -6.98 -2.16 2.97
N ARG A 95 -6.81 -2.42 4.26
CA ARG A 95 -5.69 -1.87 5.03
C ARG A 95 -4.40 -2.62 4.69
N ILE A 96 -3.42 -1.92 4.12
CA ILE A 96 -2.11 -2.47 3.78
C ILE A 96 -1.05 -1.72 4.58
N ARG A 97 -0.29 -2.45 5.41
CA ARG A 97 0.87 -1.87 6.08
C ARG A 97 2.02 -1.75 5.10
N VAL A 98 2.74 -0.63 5.14
CA VAL A 98 3.94 -0.44 4.34
C VAL A 98 5.12 -0.30 5.28
N THR A 99 5.96 -1.34 5.33
CA THR A 99 7.07 -1.41 6.28
C THR A 99 8.40 -1.05 5.63
N GLU A 100 9.03 0.01 6.12
CA GLU A 100 10.32 0.52 5.67
C GLU A 100 11.18 1.06 6.83
N VAL A 101 12.51 1.05 6.64
CA VAL A 101 13.47 1.66 7.55
C VAL A 101 13.63 3.15 7.24
N ILE A 102 13.57 4.00 8.28
CA ILE A 102 13.86 5.44 8.23
C ILE A 102 15.03 5.78 9.16
N PRO A 103 15.73 6.90 8.95
CA PRO A 103 15.66 7.86 7.81
C PRO A 103 16.18 7.28 6.47
N PRO A 104 15.86 7.89 5.30
CA PRO A 104 15.33 9.25 5.14
C PRO A 104 13.81 9.34 5.20
N GLU A 105 13.33 10.49 5.65
CA GLU A 105 11.96 10.95 5.41
C GLU A 105 11.89 11.82 4.15
N PRO A 106 10.78 11.75 3.37
CA PRO A 106 9.67 10.81 3.54
C PRO A 106 10.06 9.35 3.20
N PRO A 107 9.39 8.34 3.81
CA PRO A 107 9.70 6.94 3.53
C PRO A 107 9.43 6.61 2.06
N LYS A 108 10.44 6.12 1.35
CA LYS A 108 10.42 6.01 -0.11
C LYS A 108 9.36 5.00 -0.59
N LEU A 109 9.26 3.83 0.03
CA LEU A 109 8.29 2.80 -0.34
C LEU A 109 6.86 3.28 -0.12
N PHE A 110 6.61 4.00 0.98
CA PHE A 110 5.30 4.57 1.27
C PHE A 110 4.89 5.56 0.19
N ALA A 111 5.77 6.54 -0.11
CA ALA A 111 5.51 7.53 -1.15
C ALA A 111 5.32 6.89 -2.54
N MET A 112 6.05 5.82 -2.85
CA MET A 112 5.88 5.09 -4.11
C MET A 112 4.59 4.27 -4.15
N ALA A 113 4.17 3.68 -3.03
CA ALA A 113 2.88 3.00 -2.92
C ALA A 113 1.72 3.97 -3.10
N GLU A 114 1.81 5.19 -2.55
CA GLU A 114 0.83 6.26 -2.79
C GLU A 114 0.75 6.63 -4.28
N GLN A 115 1.89 6.71 -4.98
CA GLN A 115 1.91 6.97 -6.42
C GLN A 115 1.18 5.87 -7.19
N VAL A 116 1.45 4.60 -6.88
CA VAL A 116 0.78 3.46 -7.53
C VAL A 116 -0.72 3.48 -7.29
N VAL A 117 -1.14 3.66 -6.03
CA VAL A 117 -2.56 3.77 -5.67
C VAL A 117 -3.24 4.93 -6.38
N ALA A 118 -2.53 6.02 -6.66
CA ALA A 118 -3.10 7.19 -7.33
C ALA A 118 -3.40 6.96 -8.81
N PHE A 119 -2.62 6.14 -9.54
CA PHE A 119 -2.79 5.96 -10.99
C PHE A 119 -3.43 4.63 -11.40
N ASP A 120 -3.40 3.59 -10.57
CA ASP A 120 -3.93 2.29 -10.93
C ASP A 120 -5.42 2.17 -10.60
N GLU A 121 -6.26 2.45 -11.60
CA GLU A 121 -7.73 2.44 -11.50
C GLU A 121 -8.33 1.04 -11.23
N ASP A 122 -7.58 -0.03 -11.47
CA ASP A 122 -8.05 -1.40 -11.23
C ASP A 122 -7.91 -1.81 -9.75
N LEU A 123 -7.14 -1.07 -8.95
CA LEU A 123 -7.00 -1.37 -7.52
C LEU A 123 -8.31 -1.10 -6.78
N PRO A 124 -8.74 -1.99 -5.87
CA PRO A 124 -9.84 -1.67 -4.97
C PRO A 124 -9.43 -0.53 -4.03
N PRO A 125 -10.36 0.03 -3.24
CA PRO A 125 -10.00 1.01 -2.25
C PRO A 125 -8.95 0.45 -1.27
N ILE A 126 -7.86 1.20 -1.05
CA ILE A 126 -6.75 0.82 -0.18
C ILE A 126 -6.54 1.89 0.89
N ASP A 127 -6.33 1.45 2.12
CA ASP A 127 -5.83 2.28 3.23
C ASP A 127 -4.35 1.93 3.47
N LEU A 128 -3.44 2.77 2.96
CA LEU A 128 -1.99 2.61 3.17
C LEU A 128 -1.60 3.12 4.55
N VAL A 129 -0.95 2.27 5.33
CA VAL A 129 -0.57 2.57 6.72
C VAL A 129 0.95 2.51 6.87
N PRO A 130 1.62 3.61 7.25
CA PRO A 130 3.06 3.59 7.45
C PRO A 130 3.41 2.76 8.69
N ASP A 131 4.33 1.82 8.54
CA ASP A 131 4.94 1.05 9.63
C ASP A 131 6.46 1.24 9.56
N LEU A 132 6.99 2.17 10.35
CA LEU A 132 8.36 2.63 10.18
C LEU A 132 9.29 1.98 11.20
N VAL A 133 10.44 1.51 10.73
CA VAL A 133 11.56 1.05 11.56
C VAL A 133 12.56 2.20 11.67
N ASP A 134 12.58 2.90 12.80
CA ASP A 134 13.39 4.09 12.98
C ASP A 134 14.77 3.77 13.60
N ILE A 135 15.85 4.05 12.87
CA ILE A 135 17.22 3.86 13.34
C ILE A 135 17.51 4.71 14.60
N ARG A 136 16.92 5.89 14.73
CA ARG A 136 17.09 6.77 15.90
C ARG A 136 16.51 6.13 17.15
N GLU A 137 15.30 5.60 17.05
CA GLU A 137 14.65 4.89 18.16
C GLU A 137 15.42 3.61 18.52
N LEU A 138 15.86 2.85 17.52
CA LEU A 138 16.64 1.64 17.74
C LEU A 138 17.97 1.92 18.44
N THR A 139 18.68 2.96 18.04
CA THR A 139 19.96 3.36 18.67
C THR A 139 19.73 3.92 20.07
N ALA A 140 18.69 4.72 20.30
CA ALA A 140 18.32 5.22 21.62
C ALA A 140 17.93 4.08 22.60
N GLY A 141 17.23 3.06 22.10
CA GLY A 141 16.86 1.86 22.86
C GLY A 141 18.02 0.88 23.12
N HIS A 142 19.14 1.05 22.41
CA HIS A 142 20.32 0.19 22.56
C HIS A 142 21.60 1.02 22.66
N PRO A 143 21.82 1.73 23.79
CA PRO A 143 22.98 2.59 23.96
C PRO A 143 24.31 1.84 23.78
N ALA A 144 25.15 2.34 22.87
CA ALA A 144 26.50 1.85 22.62
C ALA A 144 27.50 3.01 22.46
N LYS A 145 28.78 2.73 22.72
CA LYS A 145 29.87 3.71 22.52
C LYS A 145 30.13 3.99 21.03
N ALA A 146 30.01 2.96 20.19
CA ALA A 146 30.20 3.05 18.75
C ALA A 146 29.12 2.23 18.02
N TYR A 147 28.54 2.81 16.99
CA TYR A 147 27.53 2.20 16.13
C TYR A 147 28.08 1.98 14.73
N LEU A 148 27.60 0.92 14.07
CA LEU A 148 27.85 0.67 12.66
C LEU A 148 26.52 0.56 11.90
N LEU A 149 26.33 1.43 10.91
CA LEU A 149 25.18 1.39 10.00
C LEU A 149 25.56 0.83 8.62
N PRO A 150 24.60 0.33 7.82
CA PRO A 150 24.90 -0.28 6.52
C PRO A 150 25.48 0.72 5.52
N CYS A 151 25.05 1.98 5.59
CA CYS A 151 25.54 3.09 4.79
C CYS A 151 25.42 4.39 5.61
N ARG A 152 25.64 5.56 4.98
CA ARG A 152 25.50 6.91 5.57
C ARG A 152 24.24 7.19 6.41
N GLY A 153 23.23 6.31 6.40
CA GLY A 153 22.07 6.40 7.29
C GLY A 153 21.29 7.70 7.12
N SER A 154 21.31 8.27 5.92
CA SER A 154 20.66 9.55 5.62
C SER A 154 21.04 10.69 6.57
N GLY A 155 22.28 10.68 7.07
CA GLY A 155 22.76 11.71 7.99
C GLY A 155 22.24 11.58 9.42
N VAL A 156 21.70 10.42 9.82
CA VAL A 156 21.26 10.15 11.18
C VAL A 156 22.35 10.49 12.20
N GLN A 157 21.94 11.12 13.30
CA GLN A 157 22.81 11.44 14.42
C GLN A 157 22.47 10.51 15.57
N VAL A 158 23.51 9.96 16.22
CA VAL A 158 23.40 9.05 17.36
C VAL A 158 24.30 9.56 18.48
N ALA A 159 24.06 9.11 19.71
CA ALA A 159 24.83 9.58 20.87
C ALA A 159 26.29 9.08 20.92
N GLY A 160 26.59 7.97 20.23
CA GLY A 160 27.92 7.37 20.18
C GLY A 160 28.69 7.71 18.90
N GLU A 161 29.90 7.18 18.77
CA GLU A 161 30.65 7.25 17.51
C GLU A 161 29.89 6.52 16.41
N LEU A 162 29.82 7.10 15.21
CA LEU A 162 29.08 6.53 14.10
C LEU A 162 30.01 6.18 12.95
N ALA A 163 30.03 4.91 12.58
CA ALA A 163 30.72 4.39 11.41
C ALA A 163 29.72 3.81 10.39
N PHE A 164 30.17 3.66 9.15
CA PHE A 164 29.34 3.18 8.05
C PHE A 164 30.04 2.03 7.32
N LEU A 165 29.31 0.95 7.06
CA LEU A 165 29.88 -0.25 6.45
C LEU A 165 30.26 -0.02 4.98
N ASP A 166 29.57 0.87 4.27
CA ASP A 166 29.86 1.25 2.88
C ASP A 166 31.18 2.03 2.72
N THR A 167 31.63 2.75 3.76
CA THR A 167 32.92 3.45 3.75
C THR A 167 34.11 2.57 4.12
N ARG A 168 33.83 1.34 4.59
CA ARG A 168 34.84 0.33 4.99
C ARG A 168 35.92 0.92 5.91
N PRO A 169 35.57 1.33 7.15
CA PRO A 169 36.55 1.79 8.13
C PRO A 169 37.74 0.84 8.21
N SER A 170 38.95 1.38 8.08
CA SER A 170 40.18 0.57 8.08
C SER A 170 40.43 -0.11 9.42
N GLN A 171 39.92 0.47 10.51
CA GLN A 171 39.98 -0.08 11.84
C GLN A 171 38.64 -0.70 12.25
N ARG A 172 38.67 -1.98 12.63
CA ARG A 172 37.58 -2.67 13.32
C ARG A 172 37.51 -2.18 14.77
N LEU A 173 36.38 -1.61 15.17
CA LEU A 173 36.07 -1.19 16.56
C LEU A 173 34.95 -2.05 17.13
N ASP A 174 34.70 -2.03 18.44
CA ASP A 174 33.60 -2.76 19.11
C ASP A 174 32.21 -2.15 18.81
N TRP A 175 31.78 -2.22 17.55
CA TRP A 175 30.52 -1.67 17.09
C TRP A 175 29.31 -2.48 17.57
N LEU A 176 28.24 -1.77 17.96
CA LEU A 176 26.89 -2.29 17.84
C LEU A 176 26.39 -2.00 16.43
N MET A 177 26.15 -3.04 15.64
CA MET A 177 25.61 -2.89 14.30
C MET A 177 24.09 -2.73 14.34
N VAL A 178 23.57 -1.67 13.74
CA VAL A 178 22.12 -1.52 13.49
C VAL A 178 21.92 -1.78 12.01
N GLY A 179 21.54 -3.01 11.67
CA GLY A 179 21.62 -3.52 10.29
C GLY A 179 20.93 -4.87 10.12
N CYS A 180 20.73 -5.28 8.86
CA CYS A 180 20.07 -6.54 8.53
C CYS A 180 21.08 -7.62 8.11
N GLU A 181 20.60 -8.73 7.60
CA GLU A 181 21.44 -9.84 7.13
C GLU A 181 22.46 -9.41 6.07
N ARG A 182 22.09 -8.51 5.16
CA ARG A 182 23.02 -7.98 4.15
C ARG A 182 24.21 -7.27 4.82
N SER A 183 23.98 -6.55 5.91
CA SER A 183 25.04 -5.87 6.66
C SER A 183 25.98 -6.88 7.33
N VAL A 184 25.45 -7.98 7.86
CA VAL A 184 26.28 -9.06 8.41
C VAL A 184 27.18 -9.67 7.32
N GLN A 185 26.63 -9.96 6.13
CA GLN A 185 27.40 -10.52 5.02
C GLN A 185 28.58 -9.62 4.63
N PHE A 186 28.34 -8.31 4.51
CA PHE A 186 29.39 -7.33 4.25
C PHE A 186 30.41 -7.26 5.40
N HIS A 187 29.95 -7.26 6.65
CA HIS A 187 30.84 -7.22 7.80
C HIS A 187 31.77 -8.43 7.87
N ARG A 188 31.23 -9.66 7.73
CA ARG A 188 32.03 -10.90 7.67
C ARG A 188 33.06 -10.82 6.55
N HIS A 189 32.68 -10.30 5.39
CA HIS A 189 33.60 -10.14 4.26
C HIS A 189 34.74 -9.16 4.54
N PHE A 190 34.47 -8.01 5.18
CA PHE A 190 35.48 -6.99 5.43
C PHE A 190 36.32 -7.21 6.69
N TYR A 191 35.75 -7.84 7.73
CA TYR A 191 36.36 -7.91 9.07
C TYR A 191 36.55 -9.33 9.60
N GLY A 192 35.99 -10.35 8.92
CA GLY A 192 36.17 -11.76 9.28
C GLY A 192 35.32 -12.25 10.45
N ASP A 193 34.50 -11.39 11.05
CA ASP A 193 33.66 -11.69 12.21
C ASP A 193 32.25 -11.08 12.11
N GLU A 194 31.46 -11.27 13.17
CA GLU A 194 30.12 -10.70 13.30
C GLU A 194 30.04 -9.83 14.57
N PRO A 195 29.60 -8.57 14.47
CA PRO A 195 29.41 -7.72 15.62
C PRO A 195 28.05 -8.02 16.28
N PRO A 196 27.85 -7.62 17.56
CA PRO A 196 26.51 -7.50 18.13
C PRO A 196 25.58 -6.72 17.20
N ARG A 197 24.32 -7.14 17.08
CA ARG A 197 23.39 -6.64 16.07
C ARG A 197 22.00 -6.32 16.63
N VAL A 198 21.48 -5.15 16.27
CA VAL A 198 20.06 -4.79 16.30
C VAL A 198 19.50 -4.91 14.87
N ASP A 199 18.54 -5.81 14.68
CA ASP A 199 18.01 -6.12 13.34
C ASP A 199 16.99 -5.07 12.87
N ILE A 200 17.19 -4.53 11.68
CA ILE A 200 16.29 -3.56 11.04
C ILE A 200 15.38 -4.19 9.98
N CYS A 201 15.48 -5.50 9.72
CA CYS A 201 14.83 -6.15 8.60
C CYS A 201 13.31 -6.25 8.80
N PRO A 202 12.49 -5.57 7.97
CA PRO A 202 11.03 -5.68 8.04
C PRO A 202 10.51 -7.12 8.02
N ARG A 203 11.12 -7.99 7.19
CA ARG A 203 10.73 -9.41 7.08
C ARG A 203 10.93 -10.22 8.37
N LYS A 204 11.86 -9.81 9.23
CA LYS A 204 12.14 -10.51 10.50
C LYS A 204 11.45 -9.87 11.70
N THR A 205 11.26 -8.56 11.67
CA THR A 205 10.78 -7.80 12.83
C THR A 205 9.28 -7.55 12.84
N ARG A 206 8.58 -7.83 11.73
CA ARG A 206 7.13 -7.60 11.59
C ARG A 206 6.37 -8.89 11.28
N ASP A 207 5.08 -8.85 11.61
CA ASP A 207 4.11 -9.89 11.25
C ASP A 207 3.75 -9.80 9.77
N LEU A 208 4.08 -10.85 9.02
CA LEU A 208 3.78 -10.97 7.58
C LEU A 208 2.47 -11.73 7.30
N THR A 209 1.74 -12.14 8.33
CA THR A 209 0.46 -12.89 8.19
C THR A 209 -0.74 -11.99 7.88
N THR A 210 -0.56 -10.67 7.88
CA THR A 210 -1.55 -9.69 7.46
C THR A 210 -1.03 -8.86 6.28
N PRO A 211 -1.90 -8.28 5.43
CA PRO A 211 -1.50 -7.48 4.27
C PRO A 211 -0.40 -6.46 4.55
N THR A 212 0.80 -6.75 4.05
CA THR A 212 2.00 -5.92 4.26
C THR A 212 2.81 -5.83 2.97
N LEU A 213 3.28 -4.62 2.65
CA LEU A 213 4.29 -4.34 1.63
C LEU A 213 5.61 -4.02 2.35
N ALA A 214 6.62 -4.87 2.21
CA ALA A 214 7.87 -4.77 2.97
C ALA A 214 9.10 -4.68 2.05
N LYS A 215 10.15 -3.97 2.50
CA LYS A 215 11.45 -3.92 1.82
C LYS A 215 12.39 -5.05 2.24
N CYS A 216 13.19 -5.54 1.29
CA CYS A 216 14.29 -6.47 1.52
C CYS A 216 15.56 -6.09 0.76
N CYS A 217 16.70 -6.01 1.47
CA CYS A 217 18.02 -5.74 0.87
C CYS A 217 18.70 -6.99 0.25
N LEU A 218 18.15 -8.17 0.51
CA LEU A 218 18.62 -9.42 -0.10
C LEU A 218 17.92 -9.71 -1.43
N LEU A 219 16.71 -9.16 -1.62
CA LEU A 219 16.00 -9.24 -2.89
C LEU A 219 16.53 -8.17 -3.84
N GLU A 220 17.09 -8.59 -4.97
CA GLU A 220 17.71 -7.67 -5.95
C GLU A 220 16.70 -7.11 -6.95
N ARG A 221 15.73 -7.94 -7.40
CA ARG A 221 14.69 -7.60 -8.38
C ARG A 221 13.45 -8.47 -8.15
N GLY A 222 12.31 -8.01 -8.68
CA GLY A 222 11.05 -8.75 -8.66
C GLY A 222 10.31 -8.61 -7.35
N VAL A 223 9.31 -9.46 -7.12
CA VAL A 223 8.48 -9.44 -5.91
C VAL A 223 8.42 -10.85 -5.34
N GLU A 224 8.69 -11.00 -4.05
CA GLU A 224 8.44 -12.24 -3.32
C GLU A 224 7.13 -12.13 -2.54
N PHE A 225 6.37 -13.21 -2.48
CA PHE A 225 5.12 -13.27 -1.72
C PHE A 225 5.30 -14.23 -0.55
N GLU A 226 5.01 -13.75 0.66
CA GLU A 226 5.18 -14.50 1.90
C GLU A 226 3.92 -14.36 2.76
N ALA A 227 3.24 -15.48 3.02
CA ALA A 227 1.95 -15.48 3.71
C ALA A 227 0.94 -14.50 3.08
N ALA A 228 0.60 -13.42 3.78
CA ALA A 228 -0.29 -12.36 3.27
C ALA A 228 0.46 -11.10 2.85
N SER A 229 1.77 -11.18 2.66
CA SER A 229 2.66 -10.03 2.42
C SER A 229 3.37 -10.12 1.08
N ALA A 230 3.74 -8.95 0.56
CA ALA A 230 4.60 -8.80 -0.61
C ALA A 230 5.90 -8.12 -0.18
N VAL A 231 7.01 -8.68 -0.64
CA VAL A 231 8.37 -8.22 -0.34
C VAL A 231 8.97 -7.70 -1.64
N VAL A 232 9.44 -6.45 -1.60
CA VAL A 232 10.05 -5.77 -2.75
C VAL A 232 11.52 -5.43 -2.47
N PRO A 233 12.36 -5.24 -3.50
CA PRO A 233 13.76 -4.87 -3.35
C PRO A 233 13.92 -3.55 -2.62
N TRP A 234 15.06 -3.36 -1.97
CA TRP A 234 15.44 -2.05 -1.42
C TRP A 234 15.40 -0.93 -2.49
N GLY A 235 15.79 -1.28 -3.72
CA GLY A 235 15.79 -0.41 -4.90
C GLY A 235 14.53 -0.51 -5.77
N SER A 236 13.38 -0.91 -5.22
CA SER A 236 12.16 -1.19 -5.98
C SER A 236 11.74 -0.07 -6.93
N ASN A 237 11.10 -0.43 -8.03
CA ASN A 237 10.44 0.49 -8.96
C ASN A 237 8.90 0.49 -8.80
N LEU A 238 8.19 1.36 -9.52
CA LEU A 238 6.73 1.47 -9.42
C LEU A 238 5.99 0.23 -9.94
N ASP A 239 6.50 -0.47 -10.95
CA ASP A 239 5.88 -1.68 -11.49
C ASP A 239 5.94 -2.85 -10.50
N GLU A 240 7.06 -2.99 -9.78
CA GLU A 240 7.18 -3.99 -8.71
C GLU A 240 6.19 -3.71 -7.56
N ILE A 241 6.00 -2.43 -7.21
CA ILE A 241 5.02 -2.04 -6.18
C ILE A 241 3.59 -2.24 -6.68
N ARG A 242 3.32 -1.93 -7.96
CA ARG A 242 2.03 -2.19 -8.61
C ARG A 242 1.68 -3.67 -8.60
N LEU A 243 2.60 -4.52 -9.05
CA LEU A 243 2.42 -5.97 -9.00
C LEU A 243 2.17 -6.46 -7.58
N ALA A 244 2.93 -5.96 -6.60
CA ALA A 244 2.76 -6.29 -5.20
C ALA A 244 1.37 -5.92 -4.69
N LEU A 245 0.92 -4.68 -4.91
CA LEU A 245 -0.38 -4.20 -4.46
C LEU A 245 -1.53 -4.94 -5.14
N ARG A 246 -1.49 -5.15 -6.47
CA ARG A 246 -2.51 -5.91 -7.19
C ARG A 246 -2.65 -7.34 -6.69
N ARG A 247 -1.53 -7.99 -6.34
CA ARG A 247 -1.56 -9.36 -5.80
C ARG A 247 -2.08 -9.39 -4.37
N LEU A 248 -1.70 -8.42 -3.53
CA LEU A 248 -2.19 -8.27 -2.16
C LEU A 248 -3.70 -8.04 -2.11
N THR A 249 -4.23 -7.30 -3.09
CA THR A 249 -5.66 -6.98 -3.18
C THR A 249 -6.49 -7.98 -3.98
N GLY A 250 -5.84 -8.96 -4.62
CA GLY A 250 -6.52 -10.00 -5.40
C GLY A 250 -6.93 -9.59 -6.82
N VAL A 251 -6.54 -8.41 -7.29
CA VAL A 251 -6.75 -7.95 -8.68
C VAL A 251 -6.03 -8.86 -9.68
N ASP A 252 -4.78 -9.22 -9.34
CA ASP A 252 -3.98 -10.20 -10.11
C ASP A 252 -3.90 -11.54 -9.36
N ALA A 253 -4.94 -11.92 -8.60
CA ALA A 253 -5.04 -13.30 -8.14
C ALA A 253 -5.07 -14.20 -9.39
N PRO A 254 -4.22 -15.22 -9.51
CA PRO A 254 -4.21 -16.06 -10.69
C PRO A 254 -5.56 -16.80 -10.81
N GLU A 255 -6.46 -16.30 -11.66
CA GLU A 255 -7.27 -17.19 -12.47
C GLU A 255 -6.29 -17.89 -13.42
N GLN A 256 -6.03 -19.18 -13.15
CA GLN A 256 -5.68 -20.15 -14.18
C GLN A 256 -4.53 -19.75 -15.13
N LEU A 257 -3.29 -20.03 -14.72
CA LEU A 257 -2.34 -20.71 -15.62
C LEU A 257 -2.79 -22.18 -15.78
N ALA A 258 -4.02 -22.37 -16.24
CA ALA A 258 -4.54 -23.65 -16.67
C ALA A 258 -4.90 -23.51 -18.15
N VAL A 259 -4.23 -24.35 -18.95
CA VAL A 259 -4.55 -24.69 -20.34
C VAL A 259 -4.10 -23.68 -21.41
N CYS A 260 -2.93 -23.96 -21.99
CA CYS A 260 -2.81 -24.36 -23.40
C CYS A 260 -1.82 -25.53 -23.49
#